data_AF-A0A1H0EK65-F1
#
_entry.id   AF-A0A1H0EK65-F1
#
_cell.length_a   1.000
_cell.length_b   1.000
_cell.length_c   1.000
_cell.angle_alpha   90.00
_cell.angle_beta   90.00
_cell.angle_gamma   90.00
#
_symmetry.space_group_name_H-M   'P 1'
#
loop_
_entity.id
_entity.type
_entity.pdbx_description
1 polymer ?
#
loop_
_entity_poly.entity_id
_entity_poly.type
_entity_poly.pdbx_seq_one_letter_code
_entity_poly.pdbx_strand_id
1 'polypeptide(L)'
;MFYCTKCGTANSRKANYCIHDGYPLHKPEAHFNINHIDTISCDNCGADRMHGAIYCHACGETYEHIRTREVDHSKASIPFKKNDVKQGLIKTFPFAILAVLILWFGSYLSLNDVQPTNFDHSEINPEVELVNQYRFMIDRYEQMNLQAKGDNRTFRMGESTEDRVSSLSPVDVMMLSNLASVHLTYQNDSVSGDPELVRNQESRAGLVYYLFLAMLSIAIAGFIYMKWARLSNWKAIITHLLSFGLWYSVIIFLISLMVTYSSEDANFEVTYSYSYISIDALWTSFIISLVALSFVFLYQRHIRFPHWLRAVRLSLTTFMILILVFLGVTTVFYLTKLQSVQAFEMLQGIPLVSSLVIIAQVAVILLNLVFMNSFQFSAKGDISEAMSYHLIQKINGDAMPEEWFQGFMMIEGLLWALVGIAFIILLWVSYRLSTLTLVNRLKQVIIYSLSFTFVMTLISRGATMYFENLTPDYDGWYEIGFGTLQTLVTFFVITFVITLLGSFLFTKVRSGDKHEQTDLAA
;
A
#
# COMPACT_ATOMS: atom_id res chain seq x y z
N MET A 1 -33.86 24.16 -22.93
CA MET A 1 -34.26 24.04 -24.34
C MET A 1 -33.11 23.48 -25.14
N PHE A 2 -33.41 22.79 -26.24
CA PHE A 2 -32.46 22.40 -27.29
C PHE A 2 -32.86 23.14 -28.58
N TYR A 3 -31.90 23.55 -29.39
CA TYR A 3 -32.17 24.21 -30.66
C TYR A 3 -31.96 23.24 -31.81
N CYS A 4 -32.88 23.24 -32.79
CA CYS A 4 -32.73 22.41 -33.98
C CYS A 4 -31.52 22.86 -34.78
N THR A 5 -30.60 21.93 -35.08
CA THR A 5 -29.38 22.23 -35.85
C THR A 5 -29.68 22.59 -37.31
N LYS A 6 -30.89 22.29 -37.81
CA LYS A 6 -31.30 22.58 -39.18
C LYS A 6 -32.01 23.92 -39.32
N CYS A 7 -33.03 24.19 -38.50
CA CYS A 7 -33.86 25.39 -38.63
C CYS A 7 -33.76 26.39 -37.47
N GLY A 8 -32.95 26.11 -36.44
CA GLY A 8 -32.75 27.03 -35.31
C GLY A 8 -33.93 27.15 -34.34
N THR A 9 -35.02 26.40 -34.55
CA THR A 9 -36.20 26.46 -33.68
C THR A 9 -35.89 25.93 -32.27
N ALA A 10 -36.37 26.64 -31.24
CA ALA A 10 -36.26 26.23 -29.85
C ALA A 10 -37.25 25.11 -29.52
N ASN A 11 -36.74 24.00 -28.98
CA ASN A 11 -37.52 22.81 -28.66
C ASN A 11 -37.41 22.47 -27.16
N SER A 12 -38.42 21.74 -26.67
CA SER A 12 -38.39 21.14 -25.33
C SER A 12 -37.18 20.22 -25.16
N ARG A 13 -36.63 20.11 -23.94
CA ARG A 13 -35.51 19.17 -23.65
C ARG A 13 -35.90 17.69 -23.82
N LYS A 14 -37.19 17.39 -23.91
CA LYS A 14 -37.73 16.04 -24.11
C LYS A 14 -38.12 15.76 -25.57
N ALA A 15 -38.03 16.73 -26.46
CA ALA A 15 -38.42 16.56 -27.86
C ALA A 15 -37.37 15.74 -28.62
N ASN A 16 -37.82 14.67 -29.29
CA ASN A 16 -36.95 13.86 -30.16
C ASN A 16 -36.82 14.45 -31.56
N TYR A 17 -37.79 15.25 -31.97
CA TYR A 17 -37.89 15.89 -33.29
C TYR A 17 -38.18 17.38 -33.13
N CYS A 18 -37.76 18.16 -34.10
CA CYS A 18 -38.02 19.59 -34.13
C CYS A 18 -39.50 19.87 -34.44
N ILE A 19 -40.13 20.74 -33.66
CA ILE A 19 -41.53 21.14 -33.81
C ILE A 19 -41.82 21.84 -35.14
N HIS A 20 -40.82 22.49 -35.75
CA HIS A 20 -41.02 23.27 -36.98
C HIS A 20 -40.87 22.42 -38.25
N ASP A 21 -39.84 21.56 -38.32
CA ASP A 21 -39.48 20.86 -39.56
C ASP A 21 -39.34 19.33 -39.40
N GLY A 22 -39.66 18.79 -38.22
CA GLY A 22 -39.57 17.36 -37.94
C GLY A 22 -38.14 16.79 -37.95
N TYR A 23 -37.11 17.64 -37.97
CA TYR A 23 -35.72 17.17 -38.01
C TYR A 23 -35.34 16.48 -36.69
N PRO A 24 -34.71 15.29 -36.71
CA PRO A 24 -34.32 14.57 -35.49
C PRO A 24 -33.29 15.37 -34.70
N LEU A 25 -33.57 15.61 -33.42
CA LEU A 25 -32.71 16.39 -32.52
C LEU A 25 -31.61 15.54 -31.87
N HIS A 26 -31.76 14.22 -31.89
CA HIS A 26 -30.80 13.26 -31.33
C HIS A 26 -30.44 12.19 -32.38
N LYS A 27 -29.17 11.77 -32.40
CA LYS A 27 -28.75 10.63 -33.23
C LYS A 27 -29.41 9.37 -32.65
N PRO A 28 -30.15 8.58 -33.45
CA PRO A 28 -30.78 7.36 -32.96
C PRO A 28 -29.69 6.38 -32.52
N GLU A 29 -29.65 6.05 -31.22
CA GLU A 29 -28.88 4.91 -30.74
C GLU A 29 -29.52 3.64 -31.29
N ALA A 30 -28.71 2.78 -31.91
CA ALA A 30 -29.21 1.64 -32.65
C ALA A 30 -30.04 0.69 -31.77
N HIS A 31 -31.22 0.32 -32.26
CA HIS A 31 -32.18 -0.66 -31.73
C HIS A 31 -33.21 -0.14 -30.70
N PHE A 32 -34.24 0.54 -31.21
CA PHE A 32 -35.50 0.73 -30.49
C PHE A 32 -36.54 -0.31 -30.95
N ASN A 33 -37.28 -0.86 -29.99
CA ASN A 33 -38.46 -1.67 -30.28
C ASN A 33 -39.66 -0.72 -30.22
N ILE A 34 -40.21 -0.36 -31.37
CA ILE A 34 -41.32 0.59 -31.49
C ILE A 34 -42.61 -0.20 -31.32
N ASN A 35 -43.36 0.08 -30.25
CA ASN A 35 -44.73 -0.41 -30.11
C ASN A 35 -45.66 0.65 -30.66
N HIS A 36 -46.35 0.35 -31.76
CA HIS A 36 -47.46 1.17 -32.23
C HIS A 36 -48.65 0.98 -31.29
N ILE A 37 -49.10 2.06 -30.67
CA ILE A 37 -50.37 2.07 -29.94
C ILE A 37 -51.40 2.64 -30.92
N ASP A 38 -52.44 1.86 -31.21
CA ASP A 38 -53.58 2.30 -32.02
C ASP A 38 -54.54 3.12 -31.15
N THR A 39 -54.15 4.34 -30.80
CA THR A 39 -55.08 5.33 -30.25
C THR A 39 -55.70 6.15 -31.38
N ILE A 40 -57.00 6.43 -31.24
CA ILE A 40 -57.81 7.19 -32.22
C ILE A 40 -57.53 8.70 -32.11
N SER A 41 -57.09 9.16 -30.93
CA SER A 41 -56.86 10.58 -30.61
C SER A 41 -55.52 10.79 -29.91
N CYS A 42 -54.98 12.01 -29.98
CA CYS A 42 -53.75 12.40 -29.29
C CYS A 42 -53.98 12.54 -27.78
N ASP A 43 -53.20 11.82 -26.98
CA ASP A 43 -53.28 11.86 -25.50
C ASP A 43 -52.95 13.24 -24.91
N ASN A 44 -52.21 14.08 -25.64
CA ASN A 44 -51.78 15.39 -25.15
C ASN A 44 -52.80 16.51 -25.45
N CYS A 45 -53.40 16.52 -26.65
CA CYS A 45 -54.27 17.62 -27.09
C CYS A 45 -55.68 17.19 -27.50
N GLY A 46 -55.98 15.89 -27.51
CA GLY A 46 -57.28 15.33 -27.89
C GLY A 46 -57.60 15.34 -29.39
N ALA A 47 -56.70 15.84 -30.24
CA ALA A 47 -56.94 15.91 -31.70
C ALA A 47 -56.96 14.51 -32.34
N ASP A 48 -57.83 14.33 -33.34
CA ASP A 48 -57.97 13.06 -34.05
C ASP A 48 -56.69 12.67 -34.81
N ARG A 49 -56.39 11.38 -34.80
CA ARG A 49 -55.24 10.83 -35.52
C ARG A 49 -55.58 10.63 -36.99
N MET A 50 -54.79 11.26 -37.86
CA MET A 50 -54.83 10.94 -39.29
C MET A 50 -54.26 9.53 -39.53
N HIS A 51 -54.90 8.76 -40.42
CA HIS A 51 -54.48 7.38 -40.70
C HIS A 51 -53.02 7.34 -41.17
N GLY A 52 -52.17 6.60 -40.45
CA GLY A 52 -50.74 6.48 -40.75
C GLY A 52 -49.86 7.62 -40.21
N ALA A 53 -50.43 8.60 -39.50
CA ALA A 53 -49.64 9.65 -38.87
C ALA A 53 -48.83 9.11 -37.68
N ILE A 54 -47.55 9.47 -37.64
CA ILE A 54 -46.59 9.14 -36.57
C ILE A 54 -46.59 10.23 -35.47
N TYR A 55 -47.01 11.45 -35.81
CA TYR A 55 -47.09 12.60 -34.90
C TYR A 55 -48.47 13.26 -34.97
N CYS A 56 -48.87 13.90 -33.89
CA CYS A 56 -50.08 14.70 -33.86
C CYS A 56 -49.93 15.95 -34.73
N HIS A 57 -50.84 16.13 -35.68
CA HIS A 57 -50.83 17.30 -36.57
C HIS A 57 -51.11 18.63 -35.83
N ALA A 58 -51.77 18.57 -34.68
CA ALA A 58 -52.15 19.76 -33.91
C ALA A 58 -51.05 20.22 -32.92
N CYS A 59 -50.39 19.28 -32.23
CA CYS A 59 -49.42 19.62 -31.18
C CYS A 59 -47.99 19.09 -31.41
N GLY A 60 -47.77 18.28 -32.44
CA GLY A 60 -46.46 17.71 -32.78
C GLY A 60 -46.02 16.52 -31.92
N GLU A 61 -46.84 16.08 -30.94
CA GLU A 61 -46.46 14.97 -30.05
C GLU A 61 -46.47 13.63 -30.80
N THR A 62 -45.48 12.77 -30.53
CA THR A 62 -45.35 11.46 -31.18
C THR A 62 -46.39 10.47 -30.66
N TYR A 63 -47.05 9.74 -31.57
CA TYR A 63 -47.89 8.57 -31.24
C TYR A 63 -47.05 7.33 -30.94
N GLU A 64 -45.76 7.36 -31.31
CA GLU A 64 -44.81 6.31 -30.94
C GLU A 64 -44.23 6.62 -29.56
N HIS A 65 -44.67 5.87 -28.57
CA HIS A 65 -43.93 5.77 -27.32
C HIS A 65 -42.71 4.90 -27.55
N ILE A 66 -41.56 5.55 -27.76
CA ILE A 66 -40.28 4.88 -27.56
C ILE A 66 -40.26 4.53 -26.07
N ARG A 67 -40.59 3.27 -25.74
CA ARG A 67 -40.07 2.67 -24.52
C ARG A 67 -38.58 2.62 -24.75
N THR A 68 -37.90 3.73 -24.44
CA THR A 68 -36.60 3.60 -23.83
C THR A 68 -36.90 2.63 -22.71
N ARG A 69 -36.31 1.43 -22.79
CA ARG A 69 -36.12 0.68 -21.57
C ARG A 69 -35.48 1.75 -20.70
N GLU A 70 -36.21 2.30 -19.73
CA GLU A 70 -35.56 2.85 -18.56
C GLU A 70 -34.74 1.65 -18.15
N VAL A 71 -33.47 1.64 -18.62
CA VAL A 71 -32.47 0.75 -18.09
C VAL A 71 -32.46 1.27 -16.69
N ASP A 72 -33.24 0.57 -15.86
CA ASP A 72 -33.57 1.02 -14.54
C ASP A 72 -32.20 1.08 -13.85
N HIS A 73 -31.62 2.27 -13.86
CA HIS A 73 -30.34 2.54 -13.24
C HIS A 73 -30.52 2.46 -11.71
N SER A 74 -31.76 2.22 -11.25
CA SER A 74 -32.10 1.46 -10.06
C SER A 74 -31.45 0.07 -10.09
N LYS A 75 -30.15 0.07 -9.79
CA LYS A 75 -29.52 -0.88 -8.87
C LYS A 75 -30.06 -2.31 -8.98
N ALA A 76 -29.84 -2.97 -10.13
CA ALA A 76 -29.68 -4.41 -10.11
C ALA A 76 -28.38 -4.73 -9.34
N SER A 77 -28.42 -4.59 -8.01
CA SER A 77 -27.39 -5.11 -7.13
C SER A 77 -27.46 -6.61 -7.26
N ILE A 78 -26.73 -7.17 -8.23
CA ILE A 78 -26.60 -8.62 -8.41
C ILE A 78 -26.19 -9.16 -7.03
N PRO A 79 -27.04 -9.90 -6.30
CA PRO A 79 -26.74 -10.30 -4.94
C PRO A 79 -25.48 -11.18 -4.95
N PHE A 80 -24.64 -11.06 -3.93
CA PHE A 80 -23.55 -12.02 -3.74
C PHE A 80 -24.17 -13.41 -3.60
N LYS A 81 -23.84 -14.33 -4.51
CA LYS A 81 -24.32 -15.70 -4.37
C LYS A 81 -23.59 -16.32 -3.18
N LYS A 82 -24.30 -16.88 -2.21
CA LYS A 82 -23.71 -17.57 -1.04
C LYS A 82 -22.67 -18.62 -1.47
N ASN A 83 -22.86 -19.23 -2.63
CA ASN A 83 -21.91 -20.17 -3.22
C ASN A 83 -20.55 -19.55 -3.59
N ASP A 84 -20.48 -18.26 -3.93
CA ASP A 84 -19.22 -17.60 -4.31
C ASP A 84 -18.27 -17.48 -3.11
N VAL A 85 -18.80 -17.25 -1.90
CA VAL A 85 -18.00 -17.19 -0.66
C VAL A 85 -17.46 -18.57 -0.30
N LYS A 86 -18.33 -19.60 -0.31
CA LYS A 86 -17.91 -21.00 -0.05
C LYS A 86 -16.86 -21.46 -1.05
N GLN A 87 -17.05 -21.15 -2.34
CA GLN A 87 -16.08 -21.48 -3.38
C GLN A 87 -14.77 -20.70 -3.21
N GLY A 88 -14.84 -19.42 -2.86
CA GLY A 88 -13.67 -18.60 -2.54
C GLY A 88 -12.83 -19.23 -1.44
N LEU A 89 -13.45 -19.55 -0.30
CA LEU A 89 -12.77 -20.19 0.84
C LEU A 89 -12.12 -21.51 0.46
N ILE A 90 -12.84 -22.43 -0.18
CA ILE A 90 -12.30 -23.76 -0.51
C ILE A 90 -11.19 -23.66 -1.56
N LYS A 91 -11.35 -22.82 -2.59
CA LYS A 91 -10.39 -22.75 -3.70
C LYS A 91 -9.12 -21.99 -3.36
N THR A 92 -9.16 -21.06 -2.40
CA THR A 92 -7.98 -20.22 -2.06
C THR A 92 -7.08 -20.86 -1.01
N PHE A 93 -7.61 -21.74 -0.16
CA PHE A 93 -6.85 -22.45 0.89
C PHE A 93 -5.52 -23.09 0.42
N PRO A 94 -5.48 -23.94 -0.63
CA PRO A 94 -4.22 -24.58 -1.05
C PRO A 94 -3.18 -23.57 -1.56
N PHE A 95 -3.62 -22.42 -2.08
CA PHE A 95 -2.72 -21.37 -2.56
C PHE A 95 -2.21 -20.49 -1.42
N ALA A 96 -2.97 -20.34 -0.33
CA ALA A 96 -2.47 -19.74 0.90
C ALA A 96 -1.36 -20.59 1.52
N ILE A 97 -1.54 -21.93 1.58
CA ILE A 97 -0.47 -22.86 1.99
C ILE A 97 0.75 -22.72 1.08
N LEU A 98 0.54 -22.70 -0.24
CA LEU A 98 1.64 -22.50 -1.20
C LEU A 98 2.40 -21.19 -0.95
N ALA A 99 1.71 -20.09 -0.64
CA ALA A 99 2.35 -18.82 -0.32
C ALA A 99 3.22 -18.91 0.93
N VAL A 100 2.76 -19.62 1.97
CA VAL A 100 3.53 -19.85 3.20
C VAL A 100 4.74 -20.74 2.95
N LEU A 101 4.63 -21.77 2.09
CA LEU A 101 5.76 -22.62 1.70
C LEU A 101 6.81 -21.85 0.90
N ILE A 102 6.39 -21.00 -0.05
CA ILE A 102 7.29 -20.12 -0.79
C ILE A 102 7.99 -19.14 0.17
N LEU A 103 7.25 -18.58 1.12
CA LEU A 103 7.81 -17.66 2.12
C LEU A 103 8.82 -18.38 3.04
N TRP A 104 8.52 -19.59 3.50
CA TRP A 104 9.44 -20.40 4.31
C TRP A 104 10.73 -20.72 3.54
N PHE A 105 10.61 -21.14 2.27
CA PHE A 105 11.76 -21.39 1.42
C PHE A 105 12.58 -20.12 1.15
N GLY A 106 11.92 -19.00 0.84
CA GLY A 106 12.57 -17.70 0.67
C GLY A 106 13.28 -17.22 1.94
N SER A 107 12.68 -17.50 3.11
CA SER A 107 13.26 -17.19 4.41
C SER A 107 14.51 -18.03 4.68
N TYR A 108 14.48 -19.33 4.36
CA TYR A 108 15.64 -20.20 4.43
C TYR A 108 16.79 -19.73 3.54
N LEU A 109 16.50 -19.34 2.29
CA LEU A 109 17.52 -18.78 1.39
C LEU A 109 18.06 -17.42 1.85
N SER A 110 17.28 -16.67 2.62
CA SER A 110 17.67 -15.37 3.15
C SER A 110 18.67 -15.47 4.32
N LEU A 111 18.79 -16.64 4.95
CA LEU A 111 19.60 -16.87 6.15
C LEU A 111 21.02 -17.37 5.85
N ASN A 112 21.48 -17.31 4.59
CA ASN A 112 22.86 -17.70 4.25
C ASN A 112 23.87 -16.99 5.16
N ASP A 113 24.87 -17.75 5.65
CA ASP A 113 25.86 -17.38 6.65
C ASP A 113 26.34 -15.92 6.49
N VAL A 114 25.71 -15.02 7.26
CA VAL A 114 26.20 -13.66 7.43
C VAL A 114 27.42 -13.81 8.34
N GLN A 115 28.62 -13.66 7.77
CA GLN A 115 29.82 -13.67 8.61
C GLN A 115 29.76 -12.46 9.54
N PRO A 116 29.87 -12.67 10.86
CA PRO A 116 29.97 -11.58 11.80
C PRO A 116 31.24 -10.79 11.43
N THR A 117 31.09 -9.51 11.20
CA THR A 117 32.22 -8.61 10.95
C THR A 117 32.39 -7.73 12.18
N ASN A 118 33.64 -7.54 12.61
CA ASN A 118 33.96 -6.69 13.75
C ASN A 118 33.64 -5.25 13.37
N PHE A 119 32.51 -4.76 13.85
CA PHE A 119 32.09 -3.40 13.61
C PHE A 119 32.37 -2.57 14.86
N ASP A 120 33.28 -1.60 14.72
CA ASP A 120 33.52 -0.62 15.77
C ASP A 120 32.46 0.48 15.68
N HIS A 121 31.53 0.49 16.63
CA HIS A 121 30.47 1.49 16.71
C HIS A 121 30.98 2.91 17.02
N SER A 122 32.26 3.08 17.35
CA SER A 122 32.84 4.38 17.67
C SER A 122 33.25 5.21 16.44
N GLU A 123 33.46 4.60 15.28
CA GLU A 123 33.82 5.28 14.03
C GLU A 123 32.68 5.21 13.00
N ILE A 124 31.60 5.98 13.24
CA ILE A 124 30.47 6.06 12.31
C ILE A 124 30.86 6.91 11.11
N ASN A 125 31.27 6.28 10.01
CA ASN A 125 31.36 6.97 8.72
C ASN A 125 29.92 7.28 8.22
N PRO A 126 29.57 8.56 7.99
CA PRO A 126 28.22 8.97 7.59
C PRO A 126 27.78 8.36 6.24
N GLU A 127 28.72 7.95 5.39
CA GLU A 127 28.40 7.31 4.09
C GLU A 127 27.82 5.89 4.24
N VAL A 128 28.09 5.22 5.37
CA VAL A 128 27.63 3.84 5.67
C VAL A 128 26.69 3.78 6.88
N GLU A 129 26.29 4.93 7.43
CA GLU A 129 25.44 5.02 8.63
C GLU A 129 24.19 4.13 8.54
N LEU A 130 23.53 4.11 7.39
CA LEU A 130 22.32 3.32 7.21
C LEU A 130 22.59 1.80 7.19
N VAL A 131 23.75 1.37 6.67
CA VAL A 131 24.19 -0.03 6.73
C VAL A 131 24.45 -0.41 8.18
N ASN A 132 25.04 0.51 8.96
CA ASN A 132 25.35 0.30 10.36
C ASN A 132 24.09 0.21 11.22
N GLN A 133 23.12 1.10 10.98
CA GLN A 133 21.80 1.03 11.62
C GLN A 133 21.10 -0.30 11.31
N TYR A 134 21.14 -0.75 10.06
CA TYR A 134 20.57 -2.06 9.68
C TYR A 134 21.24 -3.22 10.42
N ARG A 135 22.58 -3.24 10.49
CA ARG A 135 23.34 -4.27 11.21
C ARG A 135 23.03 -4.26 12.70
N PHE A 136 23.12 -3.10 13.33
CA PHE A 136 22.76 -2.90 14.73
C PHE A 136 21.39 -3.51 15.06
N MET A 137 20.42 -3.35 14.16
CA MET A 137 19.08 -3.88 14.35
C MET A 137 19.04 -5.40 14.25
N ILE A 138 19.68 -6.01 13.25
CA ILE A 138 19.77 -7.47 13.16
C ILE A 138 20.49 -8.04 14.38
N ASP A 139 21.62 -7.45 14.77
CA ASP A 139 22.41 -7.89 15.91
C ASP A 139 21.59 -7.79 17.20
N ARG A 140 20.77 -6.74 17.35
CA ARG A 140 19.87 -6.58 18.50
C ARG A 140 18.79 -7.66 18.54
N TYR A 141 18.21 -8.01 17.39
CA TYR A 141 17.22 -9.10 17.31
C TYR A 141 17.83 -10.45 17.63
N GLU A 142 19.00 -10.73 17.06
CA GLU A 142 19.78 -11.92 17.36
C GLU A 142 20.12 -11.99 18.85
N GLN A 143 20.55 -10.88 19.45
CA GLN A 143 20.80 -10.79 20.88
C GLN A 143 19.55 -11.12 21.71
N MET A 144 18.40 -10.55 21.36
CA MET A 144 17.13 -10.85 22.05
C MET A 144 16.76 -12.34 21.93
N ASN A 145 16.95 -12.94 20.75
CA ASN A 145 16.68 -14.36 20.51
C ASN A 145 17.64 -15.27 21.30
N LEU A 146 18.93 -14.93 21.34
CA LEU A 146 19.94 -15.67 22.09
C LEU A 146 19.71 -15.57 23.60
N GLN A 147 19.38 -14.38 24.11
CA GLN A 147 18.99 -14.18 25.51
C GLN A 147 17.78 -15.04 25.87
N ALA A 148 16.77 -15.08 24.99
CA ALA A 148 15.60 -15.93 25.20
C ALA A 148 15.90 -17.43 25.20
N LYS A 149 16.95 -17.86 24.49
CA LYS A 149 17.44 -19.25 24.50
C LYS A 149 18.32 -19.56 25.71
N GLY A 150 18.53 -18.61 26.63
CA GLY A 150 19.36 -18.78 27.83
C GLY A 150 20.85 -18.70 27.55
N ASP A 151 21.27 -18.16 26.40
CA ASP A 151 22.69 -17.83 26.17
C ASP A 151 23.02 -16.54 26.94
N ASN A 152 23.50 -16.73 28.18
CA ASN A 152 23.84 -15.67 29.12
C ASN A 152 25.14 -14.92 28.81
N ARG A 153 25.78 -15.21 27.66
CA ARG A 153 26.90 -14.39 27.17
C ARG A 153 26.36 -13.01 26.83
N THR A 154 26.47 -12.07 27.78
CA THR A 154 26.14 -10.66 27.57
C THR A 154 26.97 -10.15 26.42
N PHE A 155 26.37 -10.10 25.24
CA PHE A 155 27.02 -9.63 24.04
C PHE A 155 27.33 -8.14 24.23
N ARG A 156 28.63 -7.81 24.32
CA ARG A 156 29.08 -6.45 24.12
C ARG A 156 28.98 -6.18 22.62
N MET A 157 28.10 -5.24 22.23
CA MET A 157 28.01 -4.82 20.84
C MET A 157 29.40 -4.43 20.33
N GLY A 158 29.84 -5.06 19.23
CA GLY A 158 31.17 -4.86 18.63
C GLY A 158 32.23 -5.94 18.93
N GLU A 159 31.97 -6.93 19.79
CA GLU A 159 32.93 -8.01 20.06
C GLU A 159 32.86 -9.12 19.00
N SER A 160 34.03 -9.57 18.52
CA SER A 160 34.16 -10.53 17.42
C SER A 160 33.63 -11.91 17.78
N THR A 161 32.57 -12.36 17.14
CA THR A 161 32.01 -13.70 17.33
C THR A 161 32.32 -14.61 16.15
N GLU A 162 33.60 -14.92 15.92
CA GLU A 162 34.04 -15.77 14.79
C GLU A 162 33.37 -17.16 14.72
N ASP A 163 32.79 -17.65 15.82
CA ASP A 163 32.15 -18.98 15.91
C ASP A 163 30.60 -18.97 15.87
N ARG A 164 29.94 -17.84 15.56
CA ARG A 164 28.47 -17.79 15.60
C ARG A 164 27.80 -18.11 14.26
N VAL A 165 27.08 -19.23 14.26
CA VAL A 165 26.03 -19.54 13.27
C VAL A 165 24.83 -18.64 13.57
N SER A 166 24.34 -17.90 12.57
CA SER A 166 23.19 -17.01 12.73
C SER A 166 22.01 -17.71 13.42
N SER A 167 21.47 -17.09 14.46
CA SER A 167 20.47 -17.70 15.35
C SER A 167 19.02 -17.53 14.87
N LEU A 168 18.79 -16.65 13.89
CA LEU A 168 17.48 -16.43 13.30
C LEU A 168 17.05 -17.69 12.53
N SER A 169 15.95 -18.29 12.97
CA SER A 169 15.34 -19.40 12.25
C SER A 169 14.59 -18.89 11.01
N PRO A 170 14.36 -19.75 9.99
CA PRO A 170 13.50 -19.38 8.87
C PRO A 170 12.12 -18.91 9.33
N VAL A 171 11.61 -19.45 10.45
CA VAL A 171 10.31 -19.08 11.00
C VAL A 171 10.34 -17.66 11.56
N ASP A 172 11.44 -17.24 12.19
CA ASP A 172 11.59 -15.87 12.68
C ASP A 172 11.52 -14.88 11.51
N VAL A 173 12.24 -15.17 10.42
CA VAL A 173 12.20 -14.37 9.19
C VAL A 173 10.78 -14.35 8.59
N MET A 174 10.03 -15.46 8.61
CA MET A 174 8.63 -15.47 8.18
C MET A 174 7.74 -14.57 9.03
N MET A 175 7.92 -14.56 10.34
CA MET A 175 7.15 -13.72 11.26
C MET A 175 7.51 -12.23 11.07
N LEU A 176 8.80 -11.92 10.98
CA LEU A 176 9.29 -10.57 10.67
C LEU A 176 8.80 -10.09 9.29
N SER A 177 8.71 -10.99 8.30
CA SER A 177 8.15 -10.70 6.97
C SER A 177 6.68 -10.32 7.01
N ASN A 178 5.96 -10.75 8.05
CA ASN A 178 4.58 -10.37 8.30
C ASN A 178 4.46 -9.21 9.29
N LEU A 179 5.55 -8.49 9.60
CA LEU A 179 5.57 -7.39 10.55
C LEU A 179 5.02 -7.79 11.94
N ALA A 180 5.20 -9.05 12.34
CA ALA A 180 4.82 -9.50 13.66
C ALA A 180 5.76 -8.89 14.71
N SER A 181 5.17 -8.24 15.72
CA SER A 181 5.91 -7.70 16.87
C SER A 181 6.44 -8.86 17.72
N VAL A 182 7.66 -8.71 18.23
CA VAL A 182 8.29 -9.65 19.17
C VAL A 182 8.00 -9.17 20.59
N HIS A 183 7.60 -10.10 21.45
CA HIS A 183 7.43 -9.88 22.88
C HIS A 183 8.44 -10.75 23.64
N LEU A 184 9.31 -10.09 24.40
CA LEU A 184 10.27 -10.71 25.29
C LEU A 184 9.83 -10.45 26.73
N THR A 185 9.60 -11.51 27.49
CA THR A 185 9.34 -11.42 28.94
C THR A 185 10.53 -11.99 29.70
N TYR A 186 10.99 -11.22 30.67
CA TYR A 186 12.00 -11.59 31.64
C TYR A 186 11.33 -11.69 33.01
N GLN A 187 11.43 -12.84 33.65
CA GLN A 187 10.91 -13.07 34.98
C GLN A 187 12.04 -13.63 35.85
N ASN A 188 12.29 -12.98 36.99
CA ASN A 188 13.28 -13.44 37.98
C ASN A 188 12.53 -14.06 39.17
N ASP A 189 12.63 -15.39 39.31
CA ASP A 189 11.94 -16.15 40.34
C ASP A 189 12.74 -16.21 41.67
N SER A 190 14.02 -15.79 41.67
CA SER A 190 14.89 -15.82 42.87
C SER A 190 14.53 -14.83 43.96
N VAL A 191 13.78 -13.78 43.64
CA VAL A 191 13.35 -12.78 44.62
C VAL A 191 12.02 -13.24 45.23
N SER A 192 12.10 -14.26 46.08
CA SER A 192 10.94 -14.80 46.82
C SER A 192 10.29 -13.72 47.69
N GLY A 193 9.27 -13.03 47.16
CA GLY A 193 8.47 -12.07 47.91
C GLY A 193 7.98 -10.86 47.12
N ASP A 194 8.65 -10.46 46.05
CA ASP A 194 8.22 -9.33 45.21
C ASP A 194 7.79 -9.79 43.82
N PRO A 195 6.48 -9.84 43.52
CA PRO A 195 5.97 -10.12 42.17
C PRO A 195 6.30 -9.02 41.15
N GLU A 196 7.13 -8.03 41.52
CA GLU A 196 7.33 -6.80 40.78
C GLU A 196 8.38 -6.92 39.66
N LEU A 197 9.34 -7.84 39.69
CA LEU A 197 10.43 -7.86 38.69
C LEU A 197 10.10 -8.61 37.38
N VAL A 198 8.87 -8.48 36.87
CA VAL A 198 8.54 -8.89 35.49
C VAL A 198 8.88 -7.74 34.55
N ARG A 199 9.86 -7.94 33.67
CA ARG A 199 10.24 -6.98 32.63
C ARG A 199 9.68 -7.45 31.30
N ASN A 200 8.83 -6.62 30.71
CA ASN A 200 8.24 -6.87 29.41
C ASN A 200 8.88 -5.95 28.38
N GLN A 201 9.27 -6.52 27.25
CA GLN A 201 9.88 -5.77 26.16
C GLN A 201 9.17 -6.12 24.85
N GLU A 202 8.57 -5.12 24.23
CA GLU A 202 8.00 -5.24 22.88
C GLU A 202 9.01 -4.67 21.87
N SER A 203 9.18 -5.35 20.74
CA SER A 203 10.05 -4.88 19.66
C SER A 203 9.42 -5.10 18.29
N ARG A 204 9.58 -4.11 17.40
CA ARG A 204 9.23 -4.17 15.98
C ARG A 204 10.47 -3.87 15.15
N ALA A 205 10.75 -4.75 14.19
CA ALA A 205 12.05 -4.75 13.54
C ALA A 205 12.24 -3.61 12.54
N GLY A 206 11.15 -3.09 11.99
CA GLY A 206 11.19 -2.06 10.95
C GLY A 206 11.97 -2.46 9.70
N LEU A 207 12.06 -3.76 9.39
CA LEU A 207 12.81 -4.30 8.25
C LEU A 207 11.89 -4.53 7.04
N VAL A 208 11.73 -3.52 6.17
CA VAL A 208 10.77 -3.58 5.04
C VAL A 208 11.11 -4.67 4.03
N TYR A 209 12.36 -5.09 3.93
CA TYR A 209 12.73 -6.16 3.02
C TYR A 209 11.98 -7.46 3.27
N TYR A 210 11.86 -7.86 4.54
CA TYR A 210 11.13 -9.06 4.89
C TYR A 210 9.65 -8.90 4.49
N LEU A 211 9.09 -7.69 4.58
CA LEU A 211 7.77 -7.40 4.04
C LEU A 211 7.70 -7.62 2.52
N PHE A 212 8.72 -7.22 1.74
CA PHE A 212 8.78 -7.55 0.30
C PHE A 212 8.86 -9.05 0.04
N LEU A 213 9.54 -9.82 0.90
CA LEU A 213 9.60 -11.28 0.79
C LEU A 213 8.21 -11.92 0.95
N ALA A 214 7.42 -11.48 1.94
CA ALA A 214 6.02 -11.90 2.09
C ALA A 214 5.17 -11.49 0.89
N MET A 215 5.25 -10.22 0.46
CA MET A 215 4.48 -9.73 -0.68
C MET A 215 4.81 -10.48 -1.97
N LEU A 216 6.08 -10.78 -2.23
CA LEU A 216 6.52 -11.54 -3.40
C LEU A 216 5.99 -12.98 -3.36
N SER A 217 6.09 -13.64 -2.20
CA SER A 217 5.60 -15.00 -2.01
C SER A 217 4.10 -15.10 -2.27
N ILE A 218 3.33 -14.15 -1.73
CA ILE A 218 1.89 -14.02 -1.94
C ILE A 218 1.58 -13.69 -3.40
N ALA A 219 2.36 -12.81 -4.03
CA ALA A 219 2.16 -12.43 -5.43
C ALA A 219 2.38 -13.61 -6.38
N ILE A 220 3.41 -14.44 -6.16
CA ILE A 220 3.68 -15.65 -6.94
C ILE A 220 2.52 -16.64 -6.79
N ALA A 221 2.12 -16.97 -5.55
CA ALA A 221 0.99 -17.86 -5.30
C ALA A 221 -0.32 -17.32 -5.89
N GLY A 222 -0.56 -16.02 -5.76
CA GLY A 222 -1.69 -15.30 -6.34
C GLY A 222 -1.71 -15.34 -7.85
N PHE A 223 -0.55 -15.25 -8.51
CA PHE A 223 -0.45 -15.31 -9.97
C PHE A 223 -0.77 -16.71 -10.49
N ILE A 224 -0.27 -17.76 -9.83
CA ILE A 224 -0.60 -19.16 -10.13
C ILE A 224 -2.09 -19.38 -9.93
N TYR A 225 -2.63 -18.92 -8.80
CA TYR A 225 -4.06 -18.99 -8.50
C TYR A 225 -4.93 -18.35 -9.57
N MET A 226 -4.55 -17.14 -9.97
CA MET A 226 -5.27 -16.34 -10.94
C MET A 226 -5.38 -17.04 -12.30
N LYS A 227 -4.31 -17.71 -12.75
CA LYS A 227 -4.32 -18.51 -13.98
C LYS A 227 -5.27 -19.70 -13.90
N TRP A 228 -5.38 -20.31 -12.72
CA TRP A 228 -6.21 -21.50 -12.51
C TRP A 228 -7.70 -21.17 -12.33
N ALA A 229 -8.04 -20.15 -11.53
CA ALA A 229 -9.41 -19.88 -11.11
C ALA A 229 -10.32 -19.26 -12.19
N ARG A 230 -9.76 -18.66 -13.26
CA ARG A 230 -10.49 -18.01 -14.37
C ARG A 230 -11.65 -17.12 -13.90
N LEU A 231 -11.37 -16.19 -12.99
CA LEU A 231 -12.36 -15.27 -12.43
C LEU A 231 -12.91 -14.35 -13.54
N SER A 232 -14.23 -14.30 -13.70
CA SER A 232 -14.90 -13.50 -14.75
C SER A 232 -15.55 -12.21 -14.23
N ASN A 233 -15.72 -12.08 -12.92
CA ASN A 233 -16.44 -10.97 -12.27
C ASN A 233 -15.61 -10.35 -11.14
N TRP A 234 -15.61 -9.02 -11.03
CA TRP A 234 -14.93 -8.29 -9.96
C TRP A 234 -15.43 -8.68 -8.56
N LYS A 235 -16.70 -9.07 -8.41
CA LYS A 235 -17.23 -9.55 -7.12
C LYS A 235 -16.54 -10.82 -6.67
N ALA A 236 -16.35 -11.76 -7.59
CA ALA A 236 -15.61 -12.99 -7.33
C ALA A 236 -14.15 -12.69 -7.02
N ILE A 237 -13.53 -11.70 -7.68
CA ILE A 237 -12.17 -11.26 -7.31
C ILE A 237 -12.11 -10.83 -5.85
N ILE A 238 -13.01 -9.97 -5.40
CA ILE A 238 -12.99 -9.48 -4.00
C ILE A 238 -13.25 -10.61 -3.01
N THR A 239 -14.23 -11.48 -3.26
CA THR A 239 -14.51 -12.59 -2.33
C THR A 239 -13.33 -13.54 -2.23
N HIS A 240 -12.65 -13.82 -3.34
CA HIS A 240 -11.46 -14.65 -3.37
C HIS A 240 -10.24 -13.97 -2.76
N LEU A 241 -10.08 -12.65 -2.94
CA LEU A 241 -9.06 -11.83 -2.28
C LEU A 241 -9.19 -11.92 -0.75
N LEU A 242 -10.41 -11.67 -0.23
CA LEU A 242 -10.71 -11.74 1.20
C LEU A 242 -10.54 -13.16 1.75
N SER A 243 -11.00 -14.17 0.99
CA SER A 243 -10.88 -15.58 1.39
C SER A 243 -9.42 -16.01 1.49
N PHE A 244 -8.58 -15.61 0.53
CA PHE A 244 -7.15 -15.91 0.57
C PHE A 244 -6.48 -15.20 1.75
N GLY A 245 -6.74 -13.90 1.94
CA GLY A 245 -6.14 -13.14 3.04
C GLY A 245 -6.52 -13.71 4.41
N LEU A 246 -7.76 -14.17 4.56
CA LEU A 246 -8.22 -14.85 5.77
C LEU A 246 -7.45 -16.17 6.00
N TRP A 247 -7.30 -17.02 4.98
CA TRP A 247 -6.54 -18.26 5.14
C TRP A 247 -5.06 -18.02 5.42
N TYR A 248 -4.44 -17.10 4.69
CA TYR A 248 -3.04 -16.75 4.89
C TYR A 248 -2.79 -16.24 6.31
N SER A 249 -3.63 -15.31 6.78
CA SER A 249 -3.50 -14.76 8.13
C SER A 249 -3.75 -15.78 9.24
N VAL A 250 -4.74 -16.67 9.08
CA VAL A 250 -4.98 -17.76 10.03
C VAL A 250 -3.77 -18.70 10.11
N ILE A 251 -3.13 -19.04 8.98
CA ILE A 251 -1.93 -19.89 8.99
C ILE A 251 -0.77 -19.18 9.70
N ILE A 252 -0.51 -17.90 9.39
CA ILE A 252 0.55 -17.12 10.06
C ILE A 252 0.26 -16.97 11.57
N PHE A 253 -0.98 -16.74 11.96
CA PHE A 253 -1.42 -16.72 13.35
C PHE A 253 -1.13 -18.04 14.07
N LEU A 254 -1.48 -19.18 13.47
CA LEU A 254 -1.20 -20.50 14.04
C LEU A 254 0.30 -20.73 14.18
N ILE A 255 1.11 -20.34 13.20
CA ILE A 255 2.58 -20.43 13.30
C ILE A 255 3.08 -19.54 14.45
N SER A 256 2.59 -18.31 14.57
CA SER A 256 3.01 -17.39 15.65
C SER A 256 2.70 -17.92 17.05
N LEU A 257 1.61 -18.68 17.22
CA LEU A 257 1.29 -19.35 18.49
C LEU A 257 2.22 -20.52 18.80
N MET A 258 2.75 -21.20 17.77
CA MET A 258 3.67 -22.32 17.93
C MET A 258 5.11 -21.87 18.19
N VAL A 259 5.45 -20.64 17.82
CA VAL A 259 6.78 -20.05 18.00
C VAL A 259 6.81 -19.33 19.33
N THR A 260 6.97 -20.10 20.39
CA THR A 260 7.29 -19.61 21.72
C THR A 260 8.53 -20.35 22.20
N TYR A 261 9.57 -19.60 22.49
CA TYR A 261 10.79 -20.14 23.10
C TYR A 261 10.80 -19.70 24.55
N SER A 262 11.03 -20.64 25.46
CA SER A 262 11.29 -20.32 26.87
C SER A 262 12.49 -21.11 27.32
N SER A 263 13.37 -20.44 28.05
CA SER A 263 14.58 -21.01 28.63
C SER A 263 14.65 -20.60 30.09
N GLU A 264 14.88 -21.58 30.95
CA GLU A 264 15.14 -21.37 32.37
C GLU A 264 16.65 -21.43 32.59
N ASP A 265 17.23 -20.35 33.12
CA ASP A 265 18.62 -20.42 33.59
C ASP A 265 18.66 -20.99 35.01
N ALA A 266 19.07 -22.25 35.11
CA ALA A 266 19.19 -22.98 36.36
C ALA A 266 20.11 -22.31 37.40
N ASN A 267 21.03 -21.43 36.98
CA ASN A 267 21.94 -20.75 37.91
C ASN A 267 21.36 -19.48 38.52
N PHE A 268 20.38 -18.85 37.88
CA PHE A 268 19.87 -17.54 38.28
C PHE A 268 18.37 -17.53 38.60
N GLU A 269 17.67 -18.67 38.43
CA GLU A 269 16.22 -18.77 38.58
C GLU A 269 15.50 -17.70 37.74
N VAL A 270 16.04 -17.44 36.54
CA VAL A 270 15.47 -16.49 35.58
C VAL A 270 14.84 -17.26 34.45
N THR A 271 13.58 -16.95 34.18
CA THR A 271 12.85 -17.43 33.02
C THR A 271 12.83 -16.36 31.95
N TYR A 272 13.41 -16.66 30.79
CA TYR A 272 13.24 -15.86 29.59
C TYR A 272 12.16 -16.49 28.72
N SER A 273 11.28 -15.67 28.17
CA SER A 273 10.37 -16.12 27.12
C SER A 273 10.36 -15.16 25.94
N TYR A 274 10.38 -15.73 24.75
CA TYR A 274 10.30 -15.03 23.47
C TYR A 274 9.09 -15.57 22.73
N SER A 275 8.20 -14.66 22.37
CA SER A 275 6.99 -14.97 21.62
C SER A 275 6.70 -13.87 20.61
N TYR A 276 5.89 -14.20 19.62
CA TYR A 276 5.33 -13.20 18.71
C TYR A 276 3.94 -12.80 19.17
N ILE A 277 3.61 -11.52 19.08
CA ILE A 277 2.26 -11.02 19.37
C ILE A 277 1.33 -11.56 18.27
N SER A 278 0.63 -12.66 18.55
CA SER A 278 -0.11 -13.40 17.52
C SER A 278 -1.24 -12.57 16.90
N ILE A 279 -1.88 -11.69 17.68
CA ILE A 279 -2.94 -10.79 17.19
C ILE A 279 -2.37 -9.80 16.16
N ASP A 280 -1.18 -9.26 16.41
CA ASP A 280 -0.49 -8.41 15.44
C ASP A 280 -0.22 -9.19 14.17
N ALA A 281 0.38 -10.38 14.30
CA ALA A 281 0.69 -11.25 13.17
C ALA A 281 -0.55 -11.59 12.32
N LEU A 282 -1.72 -11.83 12.94
CA LEU A 282 -2.99 -12.07 12.25
C LEU A 282 -3.42 -10.86 11.42
N TRP A 283 -3.46 -9.67 12.02
CA TRP A 283 -3.96 -8.48 11.35
C TRP A 283 -3.01 -7.96 10.27
N THR A 284 -1.70 -7.94 10.54
CA THR A 284 -0.70 -7.47 9.59
C THR A 284 -0.62 -8.40 8.38
N SER A 285 -0.56 -9.72 8.57
CA SER A 285 -0.54 -10.69 7.47
C SER A 285 -1.83 -10.65 6.62
N PHE A 286 -2.98 -10.38 7.24
CA PHE A 286 -4.24 -10.16 6.51
C PHE A 286 -4.13 -8.93 5.61
N ILE A 287 -3.64 -7.80 6.13
CA ILE A 287 -3.49 -6.56 5.36
C ILE A 287 -2.46 -6.73 4.23
N ILE A 288 -1.29 -7.31 4.54
CA ILE A 288 -0.20 -7.55 3.59
C ILE A 288 -0.69 -8.43 2.44
N SER A 289 -1.41 -9.51 2.74
CA SER A 289 -1.96 -10.41 1.71
C SER A 289 -3.03 -9.74 0.85
N LEU A 290 -3.91 -8.92 1.44
CA LEU A 290 -4.87 -8.13 0.67
C LEU A 290 -4.18 -7.17 -0.29
N VAL A 291 -3.14 -6.45 0.15
CA VAL A 291 -2.40 -5.50 -0.70
C VAL A 291 -1.68 -6.24 -1.82
N ALA A 292 -0.90 -7.27 -1.48
CA ALA A 292 -0.11 -8.05 -2.44
C ALA A 292 -0.99 -8.73 -3.50
N LEU A 293 -2.09 -9.39 -3.10
CA LEU A 293 -3.00 -9.99 -4.07
C LEU A 293 -3.82 -8.98 -4.86
N SER A 294 -4.18 -7.83 -4.27
CA SER A 294 -4.89 -6.79 -5.00
C SER A 294 -4.05 -6.32 -6.18
N PHE A 295 -2.72 -6.24 -6.03
CA PHE A 295 -1.82 -5.93 -7.13
C PHE A 295 -1.94 -6.96 -8.26
N VAL A 296 -1.89 -8.26 -7.94
CA VAL A 296 -1.98 -9.35 -8.92
C VAL A 296 -3.33 -9.35 -9.64
N PHE A 297 -4.44 -9.34 -8.88
CA PHE A 297 -5.78 -9.49 -9.46
C PHE A 297 -6.25 -8.25 -10.21
N LEU A 298 -5.96 -7.06 -9.70
CA LEU A 298 -6.39 -5.82 -10.36
C LEU A 298 -5.62 -5.56 -11.65
N TYR A 299 -4.47 -6.21 -11.88
CA TYR A 299 -3.73 -6.08 -13.13
C TYR A 299 -4.39 -6.79 -14.33
N GLN A 300 -5.38 -7.66 -14.10
CA GLN A 300 -6.11 -8.34 -15.17
C GLN A 300 -6.76 -7.34 -16.14
N ARG A 301 -6.50 -7.51 -17.44
CA ARG A 301 -7.01 -6.62 -18.50
C ARG A 301 -8.45 -6.94 -18.92
N HIS A 302 -8.92 -8.17 -18.72
CA HIS A 302 -10.19 -8.63 -19.28
C HIS A 302 -11.44 -8.27 -18.45
N ILE A 303 -11.27 -7.78 -17.22
CA ILE A 303 -12.41 -7.55 -16.31
C ILE A 303 -12.75 -6.06 -16.25
N ARG A 304 -14.03 -5.75 -16.51
CA ARG A 304 -14.57 -4.40 -16.39
C ARG A 304 -14.77 -4.07 -14.91
N PHE A 305 -13.85 -3.30 -14.35
CA PHE A 305 -13.94 -2.84 -12.97
C PHE A 305 -14.93 -1.67 -12.80
N PRO A 306 -15.68 -1.62 -11.69
CA PRO A 306 -16.46 -0.44 -11.32
C PRO A 306 -15.53 0.76 -11.07
N HIS A 307 -16.07 1.97 -11.16
CA HIS A 307 -15.28 3.21 -11.12
C HIS A 307 -14.36 3.33 -9.89
N TRP A 308 -14.84 2.95 -8.70
CA TRP A 308 -14.04 3.01 -7.48
C TRP A 308 -12.87 2.01 -7.50
N LEU A 309 -13.07 0.80 -8.03
CA LEU A 309 -12.02 -0.22 -8.09
C LEU A 309 -10.97 0.08 -9.17
N ARG A 310 -11.33 0.88 -10.20
CA ARG A 310 -10.35 1.45 -11.13
C ARG A 310 -9.42 2.44 -10.43
N ALA A 311 -9.93 3.25 -9.51
CA ALA A 311 -9.10 4.18 -8.73
C ALA A 311 -8.14 3.42 -7.80
N VAL A 312 -8.59 2.34 -7.15
CA VAL A 312 -7.72 1.44 -6.36
C VAL A 312 -6.66 0.78 -7.23
N ARG A 313 -7.02 0.26 -8.42
CA ARG A 313 -6.04 -0.28 -9.38
C ARG A 313 -4.99 0.77 -9.75
N LEU A 314 -5.44 2.00 -9.99
CA LEU A 314 -4.57 3.11 -10.36
C LEU A 314 -3.61 3.45 -9.21
N SER A 315 -4.08 3.50 -7.96
CA SER A 315 -3.21 3.75 -6.79
C SER A 315 -2.15 2.68 -6.60
N LEU A 316 -2.50 1.40 -6.74
CA LEU A 316 -1.54 0.29 -6.64
C LEU A 316 -0.53 0.32 -7.78
N THR A 317 -0.96 0.70 -8.99
CA THR A 317 -0.04 0.87 -10.12
C THR A 317 0.93 2.02 -9.86
N THR A 318 0.45 3.15 -9.35
CA THR A 318 1.30 4.29 -8.99
C THR A 318 2.30 3.93 -7.89
N PHE A 319 1.84 3.25 -6.84
CA PHE A 319 2.70 2.74 -5.77
C PHE A 319 3.83 1.88 -6.33
N MET A 320 3.51 0.94 -7.22
CA MET A 320 4.51 0.06 -7.82
C MET A 320 5.49 0.78 -8.75
N ILE A 321 5.02 1.78 -9.50
CA ILE A 321 5.92 2.61 -10.31
C ILE A 321 6.87 3.39 -9.40
N LEU A 322 6.35 4.01 -8.33
CA LEU A 322 7.18 4.76 -7.38
C LEU A 322 8.19 3.85 -6.70
N ILE A 323 7.79 2.72 -6.13
CA ILE A 323 8.72 1.85 -5.43
C ILE A 323 9.81 1.30 -6.37
N LEU A 324 9.48 0.97 -7.63
CA LEU A 324 10.48 0.54 -8.61
C LEU A 324 11.45 1.66 -9.00
N VAL A 325 10.96 2.89 -9.16
CA VAL A 325 11.82 4.06 -9.41
C VAL A 325 12.77 4.28 -8.24
N PHE A 326 12.25 4.26 -7.01
CA PHE A 326 13.06 4.47 -5.81
C PHE A 326 14.06 3.34 -5.58
N LEU A 327 13.66 2.07 -5.76
CA LEU A 327 14.59 0.94 -5.74
C LEU A 327 15.68 1.08 -6.80
N GLY A 328 15.34 1.55 -8.02
CA GLY A 328 16.33 1.80 -9.07
C GLY A 328 17.32 2.90 -8.69
N VAL A 329 16.82 4.02 -8.17
CA VAL A 329 17.66 5.13 -7.71
C VAL A 329 18.54 4.72 -6.54
N THR A 330 18.00 4.01 -5.54
CA THR A 330 18.81 3.53 -4.40
C THR A 330 19.81 2.48 -4.83
N THR A 331 19.49 1.62 -5.79
CA THR A 331 20.46 0.67 -6.36
C THR A 331 21.60 1.41 -7.04
N VAL A 332 21.32 2.43 -7.86
CA VAL A 332 22.37 3.23 -8.51
C VAL A 332 23.18 4.01 -7.47
N PHE A 333 22.53 4.65 -6.51
CA PHE A 333 23.19 5.35 -5.40
C PHE A 333 24.10 4.41 -4.62
N TYR A 334 23.58 3.25 -4.24
CA TYR A 334 24.30 2.17 -3.58
C TYR A 334 25.54 1.77 -4.41
N LEU A 335 25.37 1.42 -5.69
CA LEU A 335 26.48 1.00 -6.55
C LEU A 335 27.53 2.09 -6.81
N THR A 336 27.15 3.36 -6.81
CA THR A 336 28.07 4.48 -7.08
C THR A 336 28.83 4.96 -5.85
N LYS A 337 28.18 4.99 -4.69
CA LYS A 337 28.79 5.47 -3.44
C LYS A 337 29.61 4.41 -2.72
N LEU A 338 29.27 3.14 -2.89
CA LEU A 338 29.99 2.04 -2.24
C LEU A 338 31.31 1.67 -2.92
N GLN A 339 31.75 2.44 -3.92
CA GLN A 339 33.12 2.38 -4.42
C GLN A 339 34.15 2.96 -3.44
N SER A 340 33.71 3.61 -2.34
CA SER A 340 34.61 3.91 -1.22
C SER A 340 35.14 2.59 -0.64
N VAL A 341 36.46 2.45 -0.52
CA VAL A 341 37.14 1.19 -0.15
C VAL A 341 36.57 0.55 1.13
N GLN A 342 36.27 1.35 2.16
CA GLN A 342 35.70 0.87 3.43
C GLN A 342 34.31 0.26 3.29
N ALA A 343 33.44 0.90 2.50
CA ALA A 343 32.08 0.41 2.33
C ALA A 343 32.05 -0.83 1.43
N PHE A 344 32.97 -0.93 0.46
CA PHE A 344 33.12 -2.14 -0.35
C PHE A 344 33.54 -3.35 0.50
N GLU A 345 34.50 -3.19 1.42
CA GLU A 345 34.92 -4.26 2.34
C GLU A 345 33.78 -4.71 3.26
N MET A 346 32.98 -3.76 3.80
CA MET A 346 31.78 -4.12 4.58
C MET A 346 30.76 -4.91 3.77
N LEU A 347 30.61 -4.61 2.48
CA LEU A 347 29.62 -5.26 1.62
C LEU A 347 30.07 -6.59 1.04
N GLN A 348 31.37 -6.81 0.84
CA GLN A 348 31.88 -8.10 0.40
C GLN A 348 31.54 -9.22 1.40
N GLY A 349 31.40 -8.88 2.69
CA GLY A 349 30.94 -9.80 3.73
C GLY A 349 29.42 -9.99 3.83
N ILE A 350 28.61 -9.19 3.10
CA ILE A 350 27.15 -9.23 3.18
C ILE A 350 26.58 -10.04 2.01
N PRO A 351 25.75 -11.09 2.26
CA PRO A 351 25.07 -11.81 1.20
C PRO A 351 24.27 -10.87 0.27
N LEU A 352 24.19 -11.18 -1.02
CA LEU A 352 23.44 -10.37 -2.00
C LEU A 352 21.97 -10.16 -1.62
N VAL A 353 21.38 -11.08 -0.85
CA VAL A 353 20.05 -10.94 -0.27
C VAL A 353 20.01 -9.79 0.73
N SER A 354 21.00 -9.69 1.61
CA SER A 354 21.10 -8.66 2.64
C SER A 354 21.42 -7.27 2.07
N SER A 355 22.12 -7.17 0.94
CA SER A 355 22.28 -5.88 0.26
C SER A 355 20.97 -5.37 -0.34
N LEU A 356 20.13 -6.26 -0.89
CA LEU A 356 18.77 -5.91 -1.32
C LEU A 356 17.92 -5.42 -0.15
N VAL A 357 18.19 -5.88 1.08
CA VAL A 357 17.48 -5.39 2.27
C VAL A 357 17.71 -3.91 2.48
N ILE A 358 18.99 -3.53 2.51
CA ILE A 358 19.41 -2.15 2.72
C ILE A 358 18.84 -1.28 1.61
N ILE A 359 18.99 -1.70 0.34
CA ILE A 359 18.46 -0.96 -0.83
C ILE A 359 16.95 -0.70 -0.70
N ALA A 360 16.19 -1.71 -0.27
CA ALA A 360 14.75 -1.60 -0.07
C ALA A 360 14.37 -0.68 1.10
N GLN A 361 15.10 -0.78 2.22
CA GLN A 361 14.90 0.10 3.38
C GLN A 361 15.19 1.56 3.03
N VAL A 362 16.33 1.83 2.37
CA VAL A 362 16.68 3.17 1.88
C VAL A 362 15.57 3.71 0.98
N ALA A 363 15.08 2.89 0.04
CA ALA A 363 14.09 3.31 -0.94
C ALA A 363 12.80 3.77 -0.26
N VAL A 364 12.38 3.08 0.79
CA VAL A 364 11.18 3.41 1.57
C VAL A 364 11.39 4.66 2.40
N ILE A 365 12.56 4.83 3.03
CA ILE A 365 12.90 6.04 3.79
C ILE A 365 12.90 7.26 2.86
N LEU A 366 13.59 7.20 1.72
CA LEU A 366 13.61 8.27 0.73
C LEU A 366 12.21 8.57 0.21
N LEU A 367 11.40 7.54 -0.06
CA LEU A 367 10.03 7.70 -0.54
C LEU A 367 9.16 8.43 0.49
N ASN A 368 9.32 8.14 1.79
CA ASN A 368 8.63 8.87 2.85
C ASN A 368 9.07 10.34 2.93
N LEU A 369 10.37 10.60 2.88
CA LEU A 369 10.93 11.96 2.92
C LEU A 369 10.49 12.80 1.72
N VAL A 370 10.42 12.21 0.53
CA VAL A 370 9.93 12.86 -0.69
C VAL A 370 8.47 13.28 -0.59
N PHE A 371 7.68 12.51 0.16
CA PHE A 371 6.30 12.89 0.51
C PHE A 371 6.24 13.71 1.81
N MET A 372 7.32 14.41 2.17
CA MET A 372 7.37 15.35 3.30
C MET A 372 6.98 14.73 4.64
N ASN A 373 7.15 13.42 4.81
CA ASN A 373 7.06 12.82 6.13
C ASN A 373 8.33 13.14 6.92
N SER A 374 8.18 13.34 8.22
CA SER A 374 9.34 13.50 9.09
C SER A 374 9.85 12.13 9.53
N PHE A 375 11.15 11.87 9.33
CA PHE A 375 11.83 10.75 9.96
C PHE A 375 12.13 11.13 11.40
N GLN A 376 11.56 10.39 12.36
CA GLN A 376 11.60 10.69 13.78
C GLN A 376 12.49 9.69 14.50
N PHE A 377 13.30 10.22 15.41
CA PHE A 377 13.91 9.50 16.50
C PHE A 377 13.20 10.01 17.75
N SER A 378 12.44 9.16 18.44
CA SER A 378 11.79 9.54 19.68
C SER A 378 12.13 8.52 20.75
N ALA A 379 12.68 9.00 21.86
CA ALA A 379 12.92 8.20 23.03
C ALA A 379 12.16 8.79 24.23
N LYS A 380 11.48 7.94 24.98
CA LYS A 380 10.93 8.25 26.30
C LYS A 380 11.74 7.45 27.31
N GLY A 381 12.18 8.11 28.37
CA GLY A 381 13.08 7.57 29.40
C GLY A 381 13.62 8.71 30.26
N ASP A 382 14.80 8.51 30.85
CA ASP A 382 15.51 9.54 31.63
C ASP A 382 15.85 10.78 30.79
N ILE A 383 15.93 10.59 29.48
CA ILE A 383 16.18 11.62 28.48
C ILE A 383 15.01 11.59 27.51
N SER A 384 13.98 12.41 27.77
CA SER A 384 12.83 12.55 26.87
C SER A 384 13.20 13.44 25.69
N GLU A 385 13.88 12.88 24.72
CA GLU A 385 14.34 13.59 23.55
C GLU A 385 13.63 13.04 22.30
N ALA A 386 12.94 13.95 21.61
CA ALA A 386 12.40 13.70 20.30
C ALA A 386 13.13 14.58 19.30
N MET A 387 13.66 13.95 18.27
CA MET A 387 14.26 14.61 17.13
C MET A 387 13.59 14.17 15.87
N SER A 388 13.56 15.06 14.90
CA SER A 388 13.01 14.72 13.60
C SER A 388 13.76 15.41 12.48
N TYR A 389 13.95 14.67 11.40
CA TYR A 389 14.38 15.22 10.12
C TYR A 389 13.17 15.36 9.20
N HIS A 390 12.97 16.57 8.68
CA HIS A 390 11.96 16.90 7.71
C HIS A 390 12.61 17.67 6.56
N LEU A 391 12.32 17.31 5.30
CA LEU A 391 13.01 17.88 4.13
C LEU A 391 13.01 19.42 4.08
N ILE A 392 11.89 20.06 4.50
CA ILE A 392 11.76 21.54 4.52
C ILE A 392 12.35 22.19 5.78
N GLN A 393 12.04 21.66 6.97
CA GLN A 393 12.45 22.27 8.26
C GLN A 393 13.85 21.82 8.69
N LYS A 394 14.43 20.85 7.98
CA LYS A 394 15.67 20.14 8.32
C LYS A 394 15.52 19.44 9.67
N ILE A 395 16.40 19.72 10.61
CA ILE A 395 16.45 19.06 11.92
C ILE A 395 15.63 19.87 12.91
N ASN A 396 14.75 19.20 13.65
CA ASN A 396 14.00 19.78 14.76
C ASN A 396 14.27 18.94 16.02
N GLY A 397 14.83 19.56 17.06
CA GLY A 397 15.22 18.94 18.33
C GLY A 397 16.47 19.60 18.93
N ASP A 398 16.55 19.66 20.26
CA ASP A 398 17.57 20.47 20.96
C ASP A 398 18.82 19.68 21.42
N ALA A 399 18.84 18.34 21.26
CA ALA A 399 19.60 17.54 22.21
C ALA A 399 20.54 16.44 21.68
N MET A 400 20.50 16.05 20.39
CA MET A 400 21.56 15.19 19.83
C MET A 400 22.46 15.91 18.82
N PRO A 401 23.68 15.37 18.59
CA PRO A 401 24.60 15.91 17.60
C PRO A 401 23.99 15.91 16.21
N GLU A 402 24.19 17.01 15.47
CA GLU A 402 23.81 17.20 14.07
C GLU A 402 24.35 16.09 13.14
N GLU A 403 25.38 15.37 13.61
CA GLU A 403 26.06 14.25 12.95
C GLU A 403 25.12 13.12 12.50
N TRP A 404 24.07 12.79 13.28
CA TRP A 404 23.10 11.74 12.96
C TRP A 404 22.24 12.00 11.72
N PHE A 405 22.19 13.25 11.26
CA PHE A 405 21.41 13.63 10.08
C PHE A 405 22.29 14.16 8.95
N GLN A 406 23.62 14.15 9.10
CA GLN A 406 24.54 14.59 8.05
C GLN A 406 24.36 13.79 6.76
N GLY A 407 24.14 12.47 6.85
CA GLY A 407 23.87 11.63 5.68
C GLY A 407 22.68 12.13 4.86
N PHE A 408 21.59 12.58 5.51
CA PHE A 408 20.43 13.14 4.81
C PHE A 408 20.73 14.51 4.18
N MET A 409 21.52 15.34 4.85
CA MET A 409 21.95 16.64 4.28
C MET A 409 22.82 16.46 3.04
N MET A 410 23.68 15.45 3.02
CA MET A 410 24.53 15.15 1.85
C MET A 410 23.72 14.74 0.61
N ILE A 411 22.54 14.16 0.79
CA ILE A 411 21.67 13.70 -0.30
C ILE A 411 20.50 14.65 -0.59
N GLU A 412 20.48 15.87 -0.03
CA GLU A 412 19.37 16.82 -0.18
C GLU A 412 19.05 17.11 -1.66
N GLY A 413 20.06 17.29 -2.50
CA GLY A 413 19.87 17.50 -3.94
C GLY A 413 19.18 16.33 -4.64
N LEU A 414 19.48 15.08 -4.23
CA LEU A 414 18.81 13.88 -4.73
C LEU A 414 17.35 13.82 -4.25
N LEU A 415 17.09 14.19 -2.99
CA LEU A 415 15.73 14.23 -2.45
C LEU A 415 14.83 15.19 -3.25
N TRP A 416 15.30 16.41 -3.55
CA TRP A 416 14.53 17.36 -4.37
C TRP A 416 14.29 16.87 -5.81
N ALA A 417 15.27 16.20 -6.42
CA ALA A 417 15.07 15.57 -7.73
C ALA A 417 13.99 14.48 -7.68
N LEU A 418 13.99 13.65 -6.63
CA LEU A 418 12.99 12.62 -6.42
C LEU A 418 11.59 13.19 -6.13
N VAL A 419 11.48 14.35 -5.46
CA VAL A 419 10.21 15.09 -5.32
C VAL A 419 9.65 15.46 -6.70
N GLY A 420 10.49 16.01 -7.59
CA GLY A 420 10.10 16.30 -8.96
C GLY A 420 9.59 15.07 -9.72
N ILE A 421 10.30 13.94 -9.62
CA ILE A 421 9.90 12.68 -10.26
C ILE A 421 8.56 12.17 -9.71
N ALA A 422 8.38 12.16 -8.38
CA ALA A 422 7.14 11.75 -7.75
C ALA A 422 5.96 12.63 -8.20
N PHE A 423 6.17 13.94 -8.31
CA PHE A 423 5.16 14.88 -8.78
C PHE A 423 4.78 14.64 -10.24
N ILE A 424 5.75 14.37 -11.12
CA ILE A 424 5.48 14.02 -12.53
C ILE A 424 4.61 12.75 -12.60
N ILE A 425 4.94 11.73 -11.82
CA ILE A 425 4.16 10.47 -11.78
C ILE A 425 2.73 10.74 -11.28
N LEU A 426 2.56 11.54 -10.22
CA LEU A 426 1.24 11.91 -9.71
C LEU A 426 0.44 12.74 -10.74
N LEU A 427 1.07 13.69 -11.43
CA LEU A 427 0.42 14.47 -12.49
C LEU A 427 -0.02 13.61 -13.68
N TRP A 428 0.78 12.60 -14.05
CA TRP A 428 0.39 11.62 -15.06
C TRP A 428 -0.87 10.84 -14.67
N VAL A 429 -1.01 10.50 -13.39
CA VAL A 429 -2.24 9.90 -12.85
C VAL A 429 -3.41 10.88 -12.95
N SER A 430 -3.19 12.14 -12.55
CA SER A 430 -4.19 13.22 -12.62
C SER A 430 -4.74 13.43 -14.03
N TYR A 431 -3.85 13.38 -15.03
CA TYR A 431 -4.23 13.46 -16.44
C TYR A 431 -5.25 12.39 -16.82
N ARG A 432 -5.08 11.14 -16.37
CA ARG A 432 -6.05 10.07 -16.63
C ARG A 432 -7.43 10.34 -16.01
N LEU A 433 -7.46 10.93 -14.82
CA LEU A 433 -8.69 11.26 -14.09
C LEU A 433 -9.41 12.51 -14.65
N SER A 434 -8.71 13.37 -15.39
CA SER A 434 -9.27 14.60 -15.99
C SER A 434 -10.42 14.35 -16.97
N THR A 435 -10.52 13.14 -17.53
CA THR A 435 -11.54 12.77 -18.51
C THR A 435 -12.95 12.59 -17.92
N LEU A 436 -13.06 12.59 -16.60
CA LEU A 436 -14.30 12.33 -15.87
C LEU A 436 -15.06 13.62 -15.55
N THR A 437 -16.39 13.51 -15.43
CA THR A 437 -17.27 14.55 -14.87
C THR A 437 -16.80 14.97 -13.47
N LEU A 438 -16.96 16.24 -13.08
CA LEU A 438 -16.49 16.79 -11.80
C LEU A 438 -16.80 15.91 -10.57
N VAL A 439 -18.05 15.46 -10.43
CA VAL A 439 -18.49 14.64 -9.28
C VAL A 439 -17.77 13.28 -9.25
N ASN A 440 -17.73 12.57 -10.39
CA ASN A 440 -17.05 11.28 -10.47
C ASN A 440 -15.53 11.41 -10.35
N ARG A 441 -14.98 12.53 -10.82
CA ARG A 441 -13.56 12.86 -10.69
C ARG A 441 -13.19 13.03 -9.22
N LEU A 442 -13.90 13.87 -8.47
CA LEU A 442 -13.64 14.07 -7.04
C LEU A 442 -13.74 12.76 -6.25
N LYS A 443 -14.79 11.96 -6.50
CA LYS A 443 -14.95 10.63 -5.88
C LYS A 443 -13.77 9.71 -6.16
N GLN A 444 -13.29 9.67 -7.41
CA GLN A 444 -12.15 8.82 -7.77
C GLN A 444 -10.82 9.34 -7.19
N VAL A 445 -10.61 10.65 -7.14
CA VAL A 445 -9.44 11.26 -6.49
C VAL A 445 -9.41 10.89 -5.00
N ILE A 446 -10.53 11.02 -4.28
CA ILE A 446 -10.61 10.63 -2.86
C ILE A 446 -10.28 9.15 -2.67
N ILE A 447 -10.91 8.26 -3.45
CA ILE A 447 -10.68 6.81 -3.34
C ILE A 447 -9.22 6.47 -3.68
N TYR A 448 -8.68 7.06 -4.73
CA TYR A 448 -7.28 6.90 -5.13
C TYR A 448 -6.32 7.33 -4.01
N SER A 449 -6.51 8.51 -3.43
CA SER A 449 -5.65 9.05 -2.38
C SER A 449 -5.74 8.20 -1.12
N LEU A 450 -6.94 7.77 -0.72
CA LEU A 450 -7.12 6.88 0.45
C LEU A 450 -6.42 5.53 0.23
N SER A 451 -6.62 4.89 -0.92
CA SER A 451 -6.01 3.59 -1.19
C SER A 451 -4.49 3.69 -1.35
N PHE A 452 -3.98 4.74 -2.00
CA PHE A 452 -2.53 5.01 -2.09
C PHE A 452 -1.92 5.21 -0.70
N THR A 453 -2.53 6.08 0.11
CA THR A 453 -2.07 6.41 1.47
C THR A 453 -2.07 5.19 2.37
N PHE A 454 -3.11 4.36 2.29
CA PHE A 454 -3.19 3.14 3.09
C PHE A 454 -2.01 2.20 2.80
N VAL A 455 -1.70 1.96 1.51
CA VAL A 455 -0.55 1.13 1.12
C VAL A 455 0.76 1.78 1.55
N MET A 456 0.94 3.08 1.32
CA MET A 456 2.15 3.78 1.73
C MET A 456 2.38 3.73 3.23
N THR A 457 1.35 3.97 4.03
CA THR A 457 1.42 3.92 5.51
C THR A 457 1.79 2.53 6.01
N LEU A 458 1.28 1.46 5.38
CA LEU A 458 1.66 0.09 5.71
C LEU A 458 3.16 -0.14 5.49
N ILE A 459 3.68 0.31 4.34
CA ILE A 459 5.11 0.18 4.00
C ILE A 459 5.98 1.02 4.94
N SER A 460 5.56 2.24 5.26
CA SER A 460 6.27 3.12 6.20
C SER A 460 6.27 2.59 7.63
N ARG A 461 5.15 2.01 8.08
CA ARG A 461 5.09 1.28 9.35
C ARG A 461 6.05 0.10 9.34
N GLY A 462 6.14 -0.62 8.22
CA GLY A 462 7.13 -1.68 8.04
C GLY A 462 8.58 -1.21 8.07
N ALA A 463 8.84 0.09 7.83
CA ALA A 463 10.16 0.73 7.96
C ALA A 463 10.42 1.32 9.35
N THR A 464 9.41 1.33 10.22
CA THR A 464 9.50 1.98 11.53
C THR A 464 9.88 0.94 12.58
N MET A 465 10.96 1.25 13.27
CA MET A 465 11.51 0.47 14.37
C MET A 465 10.91 0.99 15.65
N TYR A 466 10.47 0.07 16.50
CA TYR A 466 9.85 0.40 17.76
C TYR A 466 10.36 -0.57 18.82
N PHE A 467 10.76 -0.04 19.95
CA PHE A 467 11.25 -0.80 21.07
C PHE A 467 10.65 -0.20 22.34
N GLU A 468 9.92 -1.01 23.08
CA GLU A 468 9.31 -0.61 24.34
C GLU A 468 9.84 -1.50 25.44
N ASN A 469 10.22 -0.88 26.55
CA ASN A 469 10.75 -1.55 27.72
C ASN A 469 9.94 -1.12 28.94
N LEU A 470 9.05 -2.03 29.36
CA LEU A 470 8.16 -1.84 30.49
C LEU A 470 8.76 -2.58 31.69
N THR A 471 9.26 -1.80 32.64
CA THR A 471 9.62 -2.25 33.98
C THR A 471 8.82 -1.46 35.00
N PRO A 472 8.59 -1.97 36.23
CA PRO A 472 7.86 -1.23 37.26
C PRO A 472 8.42 0.16 37.53
N ASP A 473 9.75 0.26 37.52
CA ASP A 473 10.48 1.50 37.87
C ASP A 473 10.78 2.38 36.66
N TYR A 474 10.69 1.84 35.44
CA TYR A 474 11.07 2.53 34.22
C TYR A 474 10.15 2.12 33.05
N ASP A 475 9.38 3.10 32.58
CA ASP A 475 8.63 3.04 31.32
C ASP A 475 9.41 3.85 30.28
N GLY A 476 10.15 3.13 29.44
CA GLY A 476 10.88 3.74 28.35
C GLY A 476 10.62 3.07 27.03
N TRP A 477 10.48 3.89 25.99
CA TRP A 477 10.33 3.41 24.63
C TRP A 477 11.20 4.21 23.69
N TYR A 478 11.45 3.62 22.54
CA TYR A 478 12.30 4.14 21.51
C TYR A 478 11.69 3.82 20.15
N GLU A 479 11.49 4.86 19.33
CA GLU A 479 10.95 4.76 17.98
C GLU A 479 11.91 5.43 17.01
N ILE A 480 12.30 4.71 15.95
CA ILE A 480 13.00 5.27 14.80
C ILE A 480 12.15 5.01 13.56
N GLY A 481 11.75 6.04 12.85
CA GLY A 481 11.07 5.88 11.58
C GLY A 481 10.00 6.93 11.36
N PHE A 482 8.79 6.50 11.05
CA PHE A 482 7.72 7.41 10.65
C PHE A 482 6.46 7.17 11.48
N GLY A 483 6.02 8.22 12.17
CA GLY A 483 4.78 8.17 12.95
C GLY A 483 3.57 7.81 12.07
N THR A 484 2.91 6.69 12.37
CA THR A 484 1.87 6.09 11.50
C THR A 484 0.75 7.07 11.13
N LEU A 485 0.24 7.84 12.11
CA LEU A 485 -0.85 8.80 11.88
C LEU A 485 -0.38 9.98 11.01
N GLN A 486 0.80 10.52 11.30
CA GLN A 486 1.38 11.60 10.52
C GLN A 486 1.61 11.13 9.07
N THR A 487 2.14 9.94 8.88
CA THR A 487 2.32 9.32 7.58
C THR A 487 1.02 9.24 6.78
N LEU A 488 -0.05 8.75 7.41
CA LEU A 488 -1.36 8.67 6.80
C LEU A 488 -1.88 10.04 6.37
N VAL A 489 -1.81 11.05 7.25
CA VAL A 489 -2.30 12.40 6.94
C VAL A 489 -1.49 13.04 5.82
N THR A 490 -0.16 13.00 5.89
CA THR A 490 0.73 13.66 4.92
C THR A 490 0.60 13.05 3.53
N PHE A 491 0.65 11.72 3.41
CA PHE A 491 0.43 11.06 2.13
C PHE A 491 -0.96 11.37 1.55
N PHE A 492 -2.01 11.38 2.38
CA PHE A 492 -3.36 11.70 1.91
C PHE A 492 -3.43 13.12 1.37
N VAL A 493 -2.99 14.11 2.15
CA VAL A 493 -3.07 15.52 1.77
C VAL A 493 -2.27 15.80 0.50
N ILE A 494 -1.01 15.37 0.43
CA ILE A 494 -0.15 15.62 -0.74
C ILE A 494 -0.73 14.96 -1.98
N THR A 495 -1.08 13.68 -1.89
CA THR A 495 -1.60 12.95 -3.05
C THR A 495 -2.92 13.53 -3.50
N PHE A 496 -3.83 13.86 -2.59
CA PHE A 496 -5.13 14.46 -2.87
C PHE A 496 -4.98 15.83 -3.55
N VAL A 497 -4.18 16.73 -2.99
CA VAL A 497 -4.00 18.09 -3.53
C VAL A 497 -3.36 18.03 -4.91
N ILE A 498 -2.26 17.29 -5.10
CA ILE A 498 -1.58 17.18 -6.39
C ILE A 498 -2.48 16.53 -7.43
N THR A 499 -3.20 15.45 -7.08
CA THR A 499 -4.08 14.80 -8.05
C THR A 499 -5.30 15.62 -8.41
N LEU A 500 -5.88 16.33 -7.45
CA LEU A 500 -7.01 17.23 -7.67
C LEU A 500 -6.60 18.41 -8.57
N LEU A 501 -5.55 19.14 -8.21
CA LEU A 501 -5.05 20.29 -8.98
C LEU A 501 -4.64 19.87 -10.39
N GLY A 502 -3.87 18.80 -10.52
CA GLY A 502 -3.48 18.25 -11.82
C GLY A 502 -4.70 17.93 -12.69
N SER A 503 -5.75 17.35 -12.11
CA SER A 503 -6.95 16.98 -12.86
C SER A 503 -7.70 18.20 -13.42
N PHE A 504 -7.66 19.34 -12.73
CA PHE A 504 -8.23 20.61 -13.21
C PHE A 504 -7.39 21.25 -14.30
N LEU A 505 -6.07 21.31 -14.12
CA LEU A 505 -5.14 21.87 -15.10
C LEU A 505 -5.32 21.22 -16.48
N PHE A 506 -5.39 19.89 -16.52
CA PHE A 506 -5.57 19.15 -17.79
C PHE A 506 -6.97 19.27 -18.40
N THR A 507 -7.99 19.63 -17.61
CA THR A 507 -9.34 19.86 -18.16
C THR A 507 -9.36 21.13 -19.02
N LYS A 508 -8.67 22.19 -18.57
CA LYS A 508 -8.62 23.47 -19.27
C LYS A 508 -7.90 23.35 -20.61
N VAL A 509 -6.79 22.62 -20.65
CA VAL A 509 -6.03 22.35 -21.89
C VAL A 509 -6.94 21.68 -22.92
N ARG A 510 -7.69 20.65 -22.52
CA ARG A 510 -8.58 19.92 -23.43
C ARG A 510 -9.79 20.72 -23.92
N SER A 511 -10.26 21.70 -23.16
CA SER A 511 -11.32 22.61 -23.63
C SER A 511 -10.80 23.64 -24.64
N GLY A 512 -9.53 24.03 -24.55
CA GLY A 512 -8.90 24.95 -25.52
C GLY A 512 -8.83 24.34 -26.91
N ASP A 513 -8.33 23.10 -27.01
CA ASP A 513 -8.15 22.39 -28.30
C ASP A 513 -9.47 22.22 -29.08
N LYS A 514 -10.61 22.13 -28.38
CA LYS A 514 -11.92 21.98 -29.02
C LYS A 514 -12.43 23.26 -29.67
N HIS A 515 -12.05 24.43 -29.14
CA HIS A 515 -12.46 25.71 -29.72
C HIS A 515 -11.63 26.06 -30.96
N GLU A 516 -10.33 25.75 -30.95
CA GLU A 516 -9.46 25.99 -32.09
C GLU A 516 -9.82 25.12 -33.31
N GLN A 517 -10.26 23.87 -33.08
CA GLN A 517 -10.75 23.00 -34.16
C GLN A 517 -12.09 23.45 -34.76
N THR A 518 -12.95 24.14 -33.99
CA THR A 518 -14.19 24.70 -34.54
C THR A 518 -13.94 25.96 -35.35
N ASP A 519 -12.92 26.76 -35.00
CA ASP A 519 -12.60 28.00 -35.71
C ASP A 519 -11.79 27.74 -37.00
N LEU A 520 -11.06 26.62 -37.08
CA LEU A 520 -10.40 26.17 -38.32
C LEU A 520 -11.34 25.45 -39.30
N ALA A 521 -12.54 25.08 -38.86
CA ALA A 521 -13.55 24.38 -39.67
C ALA A 521 -14.71 25.28 -40.11
N ALA A 522 -14.76 26.52 -39.64
CA ALA A 522 -15.65 27.59 -40.09
C ALA A 522 -14.92 28.50 -41.07
#